data_AF-A0A9E2CA82-F1
#
_entry.id   AF-A0A9E2CA82-F1
#
_cell.length_a   1.000
_cell.length_b   1.000
_cell.length_c   1.000
_cell.angle_alpha   90.00
_cell.angle_beta   90.00
_cell.angle_gamma   90.00
#
_symmetry.space_group_name_H-M   'P 1'
#
loop_
_entity.id
_entity.type
_entity.pdbx_description
1 polymer ?
#
loop_
_entity_poly.entity_id
_entity_poly.type
_entity_poly.pdbx_seq_one_letter_code
_entity_poly.pdbx_strand_id
1 'polypeptide(L)'
;MKNLINLDKLPERVKGLIMTYVAGLIDIYATNLKSIMIYGSAAQKEDFVPGRSNINLLIILNEITLSDLKKGAKLVSMGKIHKKIVPLFLTLRHINTSSDVFPIEFLEMRENHVLIYGDEIFDSIVIQPENIRLQCESTLKGQLIKLRQAYLELAAKPELLERLMIDSMTGLMPTLRNTLRLKGRAVVTIKKHEVINQLKEEYGVDAVPLLKVWHSKLRVIKLAKGEVESVFEQYLDVIQCLAIAIDKLRLSKGLQ
;
A
#
# COMPACT_ATOMS: atom_id res chain seq x y z
N MET A 1 3.60 -23.30 23.51
CA MET A 1 3.25 -22.07 22.77
C MET A 1 3.41 -22.37 21.29
N LYS A 2 2.47 -21.95 20.44
CA LYS A 2 2.64 -22.08 18.98
C LYS A 2 3.89 -21.31 18.56
N ASN A 3 4.63 -21.83 17.58
CA ASN A 3 5.92 -21.28 17.16
C ASN A 3 5.73 -19.97 16.36
N LEU A 4 5.32 -18.90 17.06
CA LEU A 4 5.22 -17.56 16.49
C LEU A 4 6.60 -16.91 16.51
N ILE A 5 7.00 -16.29 15.40
CA ILE A 5 8.32 -15.70 15.20
C ILE A 5 8.23 -14.20 14.89
N ASN A 6 9.36 -13.49 15.01
CA ASN A 6 9.53 -12.06 14.71
C ASN A 6 8.55 -11.10 15.41
N LEU A 7 7.90 -11.51 16.51
CA LEU A 7 6.94 -10.64 17.20
C LEU A 7 7.60 -9.36 17.72
N ASP A 8 8.89 -9.39 18.05
CA ASP A 8 9.72 -8.26 18.48
C ASP A 8 9.78 -7.10 17.46
N LYS A 9 9.59 -7.40 16.17
CA LYS A 9 9.58 -6.43 15.07
C LYS A 9 8.29 -5.61 15.00
N LEU A 10 7.24 -6.02 15.69
CA LEU A 10 5.94 -5.33 15.67
C LEU A 10 5.82 -4.27 16.78
N PRO A 11 4.93 -3.28 16.63
CA PRO A 11 4.54 -2.42 17.74
C PRO A 11 3.91 -3.23 18.89
N GLU A 12 4.19 -2.89 20.15
CA GLU A 12 3.70 -3.65 21.33
C GLU A 12 2.19 -3.86 21.34
N ARG A 13 1.43 -2.81 20.98
CA ARG A 13 -0.03 -2.90 20.87
C ARG A 13 -0.48 -3.92 19.82
N VAL A 14 0.24 -4.06 18.71
CA VAL A 14 -0.07 -5.05 17.67
C VAL A 14 0.20 -6.45 18.20
N LYS A 15 1.34 -6.69 18.86
CA LYS A 15 1.70 -8.01 19.44
C LYS A 15 0.58 -8.56 20.32
N GLY A 16 0.11 -7.78 21.29
CA GLY A 16 -0.96 -8.19 22.22
C GLY A 16 -2.29 -8.47 21.53
N LEU A 17 -2.59 -7.81 20.41
CA LEU A 17 -3.84 -8.00 19.67
C LEU A 17 -3.82 -9.27 18.80
N ILE A 18 -2.67 -9.58 18.17
CA ILE A 18 -2.58 -10.63 17.17
C ILE A 18 -2.31 -12.02 17.75
N MET A 19 -1.65 -12.15 18.90
CA MET A 19 -1.17 -13.46 19.38
C MET A 19 -2.28 -14.50 19.48
N THR A 20 -3.36 -14.18 20.20
CA THR A 20 -4.52 -15.08 20.33
C THR A 20 -5.24 -15.29 19.00
N TYR A 21 -5.25 -14.26 18.14
CA TYR A 21 -5.93 -14.31 16.85
C TYR A 21 -5.21 -15.26 15.88
N VAL A 22 -3.89 -15.10 15.75
CA VAL A 22 -3.01 -15.95 14.95
C VAL A 22 -3.01 -17.38 15.49
N ALA A 23 -2.99 -17.56 16.81
CA ALA A 23 -3.14 -18.88 17.41
C ALA A 23 -4.46 -19.54 16.98
N GLY A 24 -5.60 -18.83 17.03
CA GLY A 24 -6.87 -19.36 16.55
C GLY A 24 -6.84 -19.76 15.08
N LEU A 25 -6.23 -18.94 14.20
CA LEU A 25 -6.08 -19.27 12.78
C LEU A 25 -5.25 -20.54 12.57
N ILE A 26 -4.15 -20.71 13.32
CA ILE A 26 -3.32 -21.93 13.24
C ILE A 26 -4.13 -23.16 13.65
N ASP A 27 -5.01 -23.08 14.67
CA ASP A 27 -5.86 -24.22 15.05
C ASP A 27 -6.91 -24.53 13.99
N ILE A 28 -7.56 -23.48 13.47
CA ILE A 28 -8.65 -23.60 12.50
C ILE A 28 -8.18 -24.22 11.19
N TYR A 29 -7.02 -23.80 10.69
CA TYR A 29 -6.53 -24.17 9.37
C TYR A 29 -5.51 -25.31 9.38
N ALA A 30 -4.84 -25.57 10.51
CA ALA A 30 -3.96 -26.70 10.73
C ALA A 30 -3.02 -26.96 9.53
N THR A 31 -3.08 -28.15 8.92
CA THR A 31 -2.24 -28.56 7.78
C THR A 31 -2.52 -27.77 6.49
N ASN A 32 -3.66 -27.09 6.38
CA ASN A 32 -3.96 -26.22 5.25
C ASN A 32 -3.25 -24.87 5.36
N LEU A 33 -2.76 -24.48 6.55
CA LEU A 33 -2.06 -23.22 6.76
C LEU A 33 -0.58 -23.32 6.36
N LYS A 34 -0.14 -22.43 5.48
CA LYS A 34 1.26 -22.34 5.04
C LYS A 34 2.03 -21.21 5.71
N SER A 35 1.43 -20.02 5.76
CA SER A 35 2.12 -18.85 6.30
C SER A 35 1.14 -17.82 6.85
N ILE A 36 1.56 -17.08 7.86
CA ILE A 36 0.90 -15.87 8.36
C ILE A 36 1.92 -14.75 8.46
N MET A 37 1.64 -13.64 7.81
CA MET A 37 2.50 -12.45 7.77
C MET A 37 1.68 -11.20 8.13
N ILE A 38 2.33 -10.21 8.72
CA ILE A 38 1.78 -8.86 8.84
C ILE A 38 2.40 -8.00 7.76
N TYR A 39 1.61 -7.14 7.12
CA TYR A 39 2.11 -6.22 6.10
C TYR A 39 1.49 -4.82 6.23
N GLY A 40 2.03 -3.88 5.45
CA GLY A 40 1.60 -2.49 5.47
C GLY A 40 2.07 -1.76 6.73
N SER A 41 1.31 -0.75 7.18
CA SER A 41 1.78 0.14 8.26
C SER A 41 2.08 -0.57 9.58
N ALA A 42 1.44 -1.70 9.89
CA ALA A 42 1.75 -2.46 11.10
C ALA A 42 3.10 -3.22 11.05
N ALA A 43 3.64 -3.45 9.86
CA ALA A 43 4.97 -4.04 9.67
C ALA A 43 6.11 -3.00 9.82
N GLN A 44 5.77 -1.71 9.84
CA GLN A 44 6.72 -0.60 10.00
C GLN A 44 6.38 0.22 11.25
N LYS A 45 7.27 0.22 12.25
CA LYS A 45 7.00 0.89 13.54
C LYS A 45 6.68 2.39 13.39
N GLU A 46 7.28 3.07 12.41
CA GLU A 46 7.12 4.51 12.19
C GLU A 46 5.78 4.90 11.53
N ASP A 47 5.21 4.02 10.70
CA ASP A 47 3.98 4.29 9.92
C ASP A 47 2.71 3.83 10.65
N PHE A 48 2.83 3.03 11.72
CA PHE A 48 1.68 2.56 12.49
C PHE A 48 1.14 3.64 13.44
N VAL A 49 -0.07 4.12 13.18
CA VAL A 49 -0.77 5.07 14.06
C VAL A 49 -1.81 4.33 14.90
N PRO A 50 -1.62 4.19 16.23
CA PRO A 50 -2.56 3.51 17.11
C PRO A 50 -3.98 4.07 16.99
N GLY A 51 -4.95 3.17 16.82
CA GLY A 51 -6.37 3.55 16.70
C GLY A 51 -6.79 4.08 15.33
N ARG A 52 -5.85 4.35 14.40
CA ARG A 52 -6.16 4.76 13.01
C ARG A 52 -5.73 3.73 11.99
N SER A 53 -4.53 3.16 12.11
CA SER A 53 -4.01 2.15 11.20
C SER A 53 -4.73 0.80 11.39
N ASN A 54 -4.99 0.12 10.28
CA ASN A 54 -5.43 -1.27 10.27
C ASN A 54 -4.25 -2.20 10.54
N ILE A 55 -4.52 -3.39 11.06
CA ILE A 55 -3.54 -4.48 11.15
C ILE A 55 -3.84 -5.43 9.99
N ASN A 56 -3.07 -5.31 8.90
CA ASN A 56 -3.27 -6.18 7.74
C ASN A 56 -2.51 -7.49 7.96
N LEU A 57 -3.23 -8.61 7.87
CA LEU A 57 -2.67 -9.95 7.93
C LEU A 57 -2.80 -10.61 6.57
N LEU A 58 -1.71 -11.20 6.07
CA LEU A 58 -1.74 -12.11 4.94
C LEU A 58 -1.73 -13.55 5.47
N ILE A 59 -2.69 -14.34 5.05
CA ILE A 59 -2.83 -15.76 5.40
C ILE A 59 -2.70 -16.56 4.11
N ILE A 60 -1.69 -17.42 4.06
CA ILE A 60 -1.44 -18.30 2.93
C ILE A 60 -1.97 -19.69 3.28
N LEU A 61 -2.93 -20.16 2.50
CA LEU A 61 -3.43 -21.54 2.57
C LEU A 61 -2.96 -22.34 1.35
N ASN A 62 -2.94 -23.67 1.46
CA ASN A 62 -2.72 -24.52 0.29
C ASN A 62 -3.90 -24.38 -0.69
N GLU A 63 -5.12 -24.46 -0.14
CA GLU A 63 -6.36 -24.33 -0.89
C GLU A 63 -7.37 -23.45 -0.13
N ILE A 64 -8.20 -22.74 -0.88
CA ILE A 64 -9.27 -21.90 -0.33
C ILE A 64 -10.59 -22.34 -0.95
N THR A 65 -11.35 -23.14 -0.21
CA THR A 65 -12.73 -23.48 -0.56
C THR A 65 -13.72 -22.67 0.28
N LEU A 66 -15.00 -22.68 -0.09
CA LEU A 66 -16.05 -22.10 0.76
C LEU A 66 -16.08 -22.73 2.17
N SER A 67 -15.76 -24.02 2.28
CA SER A 67 -15.67 -24.71 3.58
C SER A 67 -14.58 -24.08 4.45
N ASP A 68 -13.40 -23.81 3.88
CA ASP A 68 -12.29 -23.18 4.60
C ASP A 68 -12.60 -21.75 5.03
N LEU A 69 -13.29 -20.98 4.18
CA LEU A 69 -13.76 -19.65 4.54
C LEU A 69 -14.76 -19.70 5.71
N LYS A 70 -15.69 -20.66 5.71
CA LYS A 70 -16.66 -20.85 6.80
C LYS A 70 -15.99 -21.18 8.13
N LYS A 71 -14.93 -21.99 8.13
CA LYS A 71 -14.17 -22.35 9.36
C LYS A 71 -13.62 -21.10 10.07
N GLY A 72 -13.10 -20.13 9.32
CA GLY A 72 -12.51 -18.90 9.87
C GLY A 72 -13.49 -17.74 10.11
N ALA A 73 -14.69 -17.79 9.53
CA ALA A 73 -15.59 -16.64 9.46
C ALA A 73 -15.91 -15.99 10.83
N LYS A 74 -16.19 -16.81 11.86
CA LYS A 74 -16.49 -16.30 13.21
C LYS A 74 -15.28 -15.56 13.82
N LEU A 75 -14.10 -16.17 13.74
CA LEU A 75 -12.88 -15.57 14.28
C LEU A 75 -12.52 -14.27 13.54
N VAL A 76 -12.59 -14.29 12.20
CA VAL A 76 -12.35 -13.12 11.35
C VAL A 76 -13.30 -11.98 11.68
N SER A 77 -14.60 -12.26 11.81
CA SER A 77 -15.61 -11.26 12.20
C SER A 77 -15.26 -10.61 13.54
N MET A 78 -14.93 -11.42 14.55
CA MET A 78 -14.52 -10.91 15.87
C MET A 78 -13.26 -10.04 15.80
N GLY A 79 -12.25 -10.44 15.02
CA GLY A 79 -11.00 -9.69 14.83
C GLY A 79 -11.22 -8.34 14.14
N LYS A 80 -12.09 -8.29 13.12
CA LYS A 80 -12.41 -7.06 12.40
C LYS A 80 -13.12 -6.05 13.31
N ILE A 81 -14.14 -6.51 14.05
CA ILE A 81 -14.96 -5.65 14.92
C ILE A 81 -14.13 -5.08 16.08
N HIS A 82 -13.33 -5.91 16.75
CA HIS A 82 -12.72 -5.52 18.02
C HIS A 82 -11.26 -5.07 17.91
N LYS A 83 -10.56 -5.45 16.84
CA LYS A 83 -9.11 -5.30 16.75
C LYS A 83 -8.60 -4.61 15.47
N LYS A 84 -9.50 -4.18 14.57
CA LYS A 84 -9.14 -3.62 13.25
C LYS A 84 -8.19 -4.52 12.46
N ILE A 85 -8.29 -5.84 12.67
CA ILE A 85 -7.52 -6.82 11.92
C ILE A 85 -8.24 -7.04 10.58
N VAL A 86 -7.49 -6.89 9.49
CA VAL A 86 -7.97 -7.05 8.13
C VAL A 86 -7.21 -8.21 7.51
N PRO A 87 -7.74 -9.44 7.61
CA PRO A 87 -7.11 -10.62 7.03
C PRO A 87 -7.38 -10.71 5.53
N LEU A 88 -6.32 -10.98 4.77
CA LEU A 88 -6.33 -11.32 3.35
C LEU A 88 -5.92 -12.79 3.22
N PHE A 89 -6.77 -13.60 2.61
CA PHE A 89 -6.51 -15.02 2.36
C PHE A 89 -6.10 -15.21 0.92
N LEU A 90 -4.94 -15.81 0.68
CA LEU A 90 -4.43 -16.16 -0.64
C LEU A 90 -3.84 -17.57 -0.65
N THR A 91 -3.66 -18.13 -1.84
CA THR A 91 -2.81 -19.30 -2.06
C THR A 91 -1.52 -18.87 -2.75
N LEU A 92 -0.46 -19.69 -2.65
CA LEU A 92 0.77 -19.46 -3.42
C LEU A 92 0.49 -19.39 -4.92
N ARG A 93 -0.41 -20.27 -5.41
CA ARG A 93 -0.84 -20.25 -6.81
C ARG A 93 -1.44 -18.89 -7.18
N HIS A 94 -2.34 -18.35 -6.36
CA HIS A 94 -2.95 -17.05 -6.64
C HIS A 94 -1.91 -15.94 -6.74
N ILE A 95 -0.92 -15.92 -5.85
CA ILE A 95 0.12 -14.89 -5.89
C ILE A 95 0.95 -15.01 -7.18
N ASN A 96 1.40 -16.22 -7.50
CA ASN A 96 2.22 -16.47 -8.69
C ASN A 96 1.48 -16.14 -10.00
N THR A 97 0.17 -16.44 -10.08
CA THR A 97 -0.62 -16.18 -11.29
C THR A 97 -1.20 -14.76 -11.36
N SER A 98 -0.99 -13.93 -10.34
CA SER A 98 -1.52 -12.56 -10.29
C SER A 98 -0.42 -11.50 -10.13
N SER A 99 0.85 -11.89 -10.23
CA SER A 99 2.01 -10.99 -10.08
C SER A 99 2.18 -10.00 -11.24
N ASP A 100 1.46 -10.23 -12.33
CA ASP A 100 1.31 -9.32 -13.46
C ASP A 100 0.20 -8.28 -13.26
N VAL A 101 -0.88 -8.66 -12.58
CA VAL A 101 -2.04 -7.79 -12.33
C VAL A 101 -1.90 -6.96 -11.04
N PHE A 102 -1.24 -7.49 -10.01
CA PHE A 102 -0.98 -6.81 -8.74
C PHE A 102 0.52 -6.68 -8.38
N PRO A 103 1.38 -6.24 -9.32
CA PRO A 103 2.82 -6.21 -9.09
C PRO A 103 3.20 -5.25 -7.96
N ILE A 104 2.59 -4.07 -7.88
CA ILE A 104 2.89 -3.11 -6.82
C ILE A 104 2.47 -3.66 -5.46
N GLU A 105 1.30 -4.27 -5.33
CA GLU A 105 0.81 -4.80 -4.06
C GLU A 105 1.72 -5.90 -3.52
N PHE A 106 2.10 -6.89 -4.34
CA PHE A 106 2.99 -7.95 -3.89
C PHE A 106 4.41 -7.45 -3.63
N LEU A 107 4.85 -6.41 -4.33
CA LEU A 107 6.13 -5.77 -4.07
C LEU A 107 6.14 -5.01 -2.74
N GLU A 108 5.07 -4.27 -2.44
CA GLU A 108 4.88 -3.61 -1.15
C GLU A 108 4.82 -4.65 -0.01
N MET A 109 4.16 -5.79 -0.21
CA MET A 109 4.13 -6.87 0.79
C MET A 109 5.53 -7.49 0.96
N ARG A 110 6.22 -7.84 -0.13
CA ARG A 110 7.57 -8.41 -0.09
C ARG A 110 8.54 -7.53 0.69
N GLU A 111 8.52 -6.23 0.46
CA GLU A 111 9.44 -5.31 1.12
C GLU A 111 9.04 -4.95 2.55
N ASN A 112 7.75 -5.01 2.87
CA ASN A 112 7.20 -4.47 4.10
C ASN A 112 6.30 -5.49 4.80
N HIS A 113 6.81 -6.71 5.00
CA HIS A 113 6.16 -7.71 5.81
C HIS A 113 6.99 -8.12 7.02
N VAL A 114 6.31 -8.71 8.00
CA VAL A 114 6.90 -9.43 9.12
C VAL A 114 6.27 -10.82 9.12
N LEU A 115 7.08 -11.84 8.86
CA LEU A 115 6.67 -13.24 8.97
C LEU A 115 6.39 -13.61 10.43
N ILE A 116 5.18 -14.08 10.73
CA ILE A 116 4.73 -14.42 12.08
C ILE A 116 4.67 -15.92 12.30
N TYR A 117 4.35 -16.70 11.27
CA TYR A 117 4.24 -18.16 11.36
C TYR A 117 4.42 -18.78 9.98
N GLY A 118 5.07 -19.94 9.91
CA GLY A 118 5.19 -20.75 8.69
C GLY A 118 6.32 -20.32 7.76
N ASP A 119 6.12 -20.54 6.46
CA ASP A 119 7.16 -20.36 5.44
C ASP A 119 7.28 -18.90 4.97
N GLU A 120 8.49 -18.50 4.59
CA GLU A 120 8.71 -17.28 3.79
C GLU A 120 8.29 -17.55 2.34
N ILE A 121 7.44 -16.69 1.77
CA ILE A 121 6.79 -16.93 0.46
C ILE A 121 7.17 -15.89 -0.59
N PHE A 122 7.69 -14.73 -0.19
CA PHE A 122 7.95 -13.65 -1.12
C PHE A 122 9.28 -13.77 -1.86
N ASP A 123 10.21 -14.58 -1.35
CA ASP A 123 11.53 -14.79 -1.94
C ASP A 123 11.47 -15.41 -3.35
N SER A 124 10.43 -16.19 -3.64
CA SER A 124 10.24 -16.84 -4.95
C SER A 124 9.42 -16.04 -5.96
N ILE A 125 8.87 -14.87 -5.58
CA ILE A 125 7.95 -14.12 -6.43
C ILE A 125 8.74 -13.23 -7.40
N VAL A 126 8.55 -13.47 -8.69
CA VAL A 126 9.16 -12.69 -9.76
C VAL A 126 8.15 -11.65 -10.27
N ILE A 127 8.52 -10.38 -10.18
CA ILE A 127 7.69 -9.26 -10.64
C ILE A 127 8.40 -8.59 -11.81
N GLN A 128 7.77 -8.61 -12.97
CA GLN A 128 8.33 -8.01 -14.18
C GLN A 128 8.20 -6.47 -14.11
N PRO A 129 9.29 -5.72 -14.37
CA PRO A 129 9.27 -4.25 -14.39
C PRO A 129 8.21 -3.66 -15.34
N GLU A 130 7.90 -4.35 -16.43
CA GLU A 130 6.88 -3.96 -17.41
C GLU A 130 5.49 -3.90 -16.78
N ASN A 131 5.17 -4.84 -15.89
CA ASN A 131 3.90 -4.88 -15.18
C ASN A 131 3.81 -3.75 -14.14
N ILE A 132 4.91 -3.45 -13.44
CA ILE A 132 4.98 -2.30 -12.53
C ILE A 132 4.74 -1.00 -13.31
N ARG A 133 5.39 -0.83 -14.47
CA ARG A 133 5.20 0.34 -15.35
C ARG A 133 3.75 0.48 -15.80
N LEU A 134 3.15 -0.61 -16.28
CA LEU A 134 1.74 -0.62 -16.69
C LEU A 134 0.79 -0.25 -15.55
N GLN A 135 0.98 -0.81 -14.35
CA GLN A 135 0.15 -0.48 -13.19
C GLN A 135 0.34 0.97 -12.74
N CYS A 136 1.57 1.49 -12.75
CA CYS A 136 1.83 2.91 -12.44
C CYS A 136 1.10 3.82 -13.43
N GLU A 137 1.20 3.54 -14.73
CA GLU A 137 0.54 4.30 -15.79
C GLU A 137 -0.98 4.30 -15.61
N SER A 138 -1.58 3.12 -15.49
CA SER A 138 -3.03 2.94 -15.31
C SER A 138 -3.53 3.66 -14.06
N THR A 139 -2.78 3.56 -12.95
CA THR A 139 -3.15 4.18 -11.67
C THR A 139 -3.10 5.71 -11.76
N LEU A 140 -2.04 6.28 -12.33
CA LEU A 140 -1.92 7.73 -12.51
C LEU A 140 -2.99 8.28 -13.47
N LYS A 141 -3.21 7.64 -14.62
CA LYS A 141 -4.25 8.03 -15.59
C LYS A 141 -5.65 7.92 -14.99
N GLY A 142 -5.94 6.84 -14.28
CA GLY A 142 -7.19 6.65 -13.56
C GLY A 142 -7.42 7.72 -12.48
N GLN A 143 -6.36 8.12 -11.77
CA GLN A 143 -6.44 9.18 -10.77
C GLN A 143 -6.71 10.55 -11.38
N LEU A 144 -6.12 10.87 -12.55
CA LEU A 144 -6.44 12.10 -13.29
C LEU A 144 -7.92 12.20 -13.64
N ILE A 145 -8.53 11.09 -14.12
CA ILE A 145 -9.96 11.05 -14.44
C ILE A 145 -10.78 11.35 -13.18
N LYS A 146 -10.49 10.65 -12.07
CA LYS A 146 -11.20 10.83 -10.80
C LYS A 146 -11.09 12.26 -10.27
N LEU A 147 -9.89 12.84 -10.28
CA LEU A 147 -9.65 14.21 -9.80
C LEU A 147 -10.43 15.24 -10.63
N ARG A 148 -10.41 15.11 -11.96
CA ARG A 148 -11.15 16.02 -12.85
C ARG A 148 -12.65 15.93 -12.64
N GLN A 149 -13.20 14.72 -12.53
CA GLN A 149 -14.63 14.51 -12.23
C GLN A 149 -15.01 15.10 -10.87
N ALA A 150 -14.23 14.79 -9.83
CA ALA A 150 -14.51 15.28 -8.48
C ALA A 150 -14.38 16.80 -8.37
N TYR A 151 -13.47 17.44 -9.11
CA TYR A 151 -13.37 18.90 -9.13
C TYR A 151 -14.67 19.55 -9.64
N LEU A 152 -15.28 19.02 -10.72
CA LEU A 152 -16.55 19.55 -11.25
C LEU A 152 -17.70 19.48 -10.23
N GLU A 153 -17.67 18.53 -9.31
CA GLU A 153 -18.67 18.38 -8.24
C GLU A 153 -18.36 19.23 -7.00
N LEU A 154 -17.09 19.56 -6.78
CA LEU A 154 -16.57 20.08 -5.51
C LEU A 154 -15.92 21.47 -5.63
N ALA A 155 -15.88 22.09 -6.81
CA ALA A 155 -15.16 23.36 -7.05
C ALA A 155 -15.45 24.45 -6.00
N ALA A 156 -16.70 24.61 -5.58
CA ALA A 156 -17.11 25.59 -4.57
C ALA A 156 -16.91 25.14 -3.10
N LYS A 157 -16.21 24.01 -2.85
CA LYS A 157 -16.07 23.37 -1.54
C LYS A 157 -14.59 23.09 -1.22
N PRO A 158 -13.80 24.12 -0.83
CA PRO A 158 -12.36 24.00 -0.61
C PRO A 158 -11.97 22.89 0.38
N GLU A 159 -12.71 22.71 1.47
CA GLU A 159 -12.39 21.66 2.46
C GLU A 159 -12.54 20.25 1.89
N LEU A 160 -13.45 20.05 0.93
CA LEU A 160 -13.64 18.76 0.27
C LEU A 160 -12.59 18.52 -0.82
N LEU A 161 -12.14 19.57 -1.52
CA LEU A 161 -11.02 19.47 -2.46
C LEU A 161 -9.70 19.15 -1.74
N GLU A 162 -9.42 19.78 -0.59
CA GLU A 162 -8.26 19.45 0.24
C GLU A 162 -8.29 17.98 0.66
N ARG A 163 -9.45 17.49 1.13
CA ARG A 163 -9.61 16.08 1.49
C ARG A 163 -9.43 15.14 0.31
N LEU A 164 -9.98 15.48 -0.87
CA LEU A 164 -9.82 14.72 -2.10
C LEU A 164 -8.33 14.58 -2.46
N MET A 165 -7.54 15.66 -2.38
CA MET A 165 -6.10 15.61 -2.62
C MET A 165 -5.38 14.73 -1.60
N ILE A 166 -5.75 14.79 -0.31
CA ILE A 166 -5.18 13.94 0.74
C ILE A 166 -5.45 12.45 0.48
N ASP A 167 -6.68 12.12 0.12
CA ASP A 167 -7.11 10.74 -0.17
C ASP A 167 -6.41 10.22 -1.43
N SER A 168 -6.35 11.05 -2.49
CA SER A 168 -5.57 10.81 -3.72
C SER A 168 -4.10 10.53 -3.41
N MET A 169 -3.46 11.41 -2.64
CA MET A 169 -2.04 11.31 -2.30
C MET A 169 -1.73 10.06 -1.48
N THR A 170 -2.66 9.68 -0.60
CA THR A 170 -2.53 8.46 0.20
C THR A 170 -2.57 7.22 -0.68
N GLY A 171 -3.49 7.16 -1.64
CA GLY A 171 -3.62 6.04 -2.58
C GLY A 171 -2.49 5.96 -3.60
N LEU A 172 -1.98 7.11 -4.07
CA LEU A 172 -0.91 7.15 -5.07
C LEU A 172 0.48 6.83 -4.50
N MET A 173 0.68 6.90 -3.18
CA MET A 173 2.01 6.79 -2.60
C MET A 173 2.80 5.52 -2.99
N PRO A 174 2.21 4.30 -2.98
CA PRO A 174 2.89 3.11 -3.50
C PRO A 174 3.23 3.24 -4.98
N THR A 175 2.36 3.86 -5.78
CA THR A 175 2.61 4.10 -7.21
C THR A 175 3.80 5.05 -7.41
N LEU A 176 3.82 6.19 -6.71
CA LEU A 176 4.92 7.17 -6.77
C LEU A 176 6.26 6.55 -6.33
N ARG A 177 6.24 5.66 -5.35
CA ARG A 177 7.44 4.91 -4.95
C ARG A 177 7.96 4.02 -6.06
N ASN A 178 7.04 3.36 -6.77
CA ASN A 178 7.38 2.45 -7.85
C ASN A 178 7.75 3.16 -9.16
N THR A 179 7.28 4.39 -9.40
CA THR A 179 7.82 5.21 -10.50
C THR A 179 9.31 5.49 -10.31
N LEU A 180 9.76 5.76 -9.09
CA LEU A 180 11.19 5.93 -8.80
C LEU A 180 11.98 4.63 -9.00
N ARG A 181 11.41 3.48 -8.62
CA ARG A 181 12.04 2.16 -8.84
C ARG A 181 12.31 1.90 -10.32
N LEU A 182 11.37 2.25 -11.18
CA LEU A 182 11.50 2.09 -12.64
C LEU A 182 12.63 2.95 -13.25
N LYS A 183 13.20 3.90 -12.50
CA LYS A 183 14.38 4.69 -12.89
C LYS A 183 15.71 4.05 -12.50
N GLY A 184 15.71 2.80 -12.03
CA GLY A 184 16.93 2.09 -11.65
C GLY A 184 17.31 2.21 -10.17
N ARG A 185 16.41 2.74 -9.33
CA ARG A 185 16.58 2.76 -7.88
C ARG A 185 16.16 1.41 -7.31
N ALA A 186 17.11 0.52 -7.04
CA ALA A 186 16.85 -0.81 -6.47
C ALA A 186 16.21 -0.74 -5.06
N VAL A 187 16.52 0.31 -4.29
CA VAL A 187 15.94 0.57 -2.98
C VAL A 187 15.31 1.96 -2.98
N VAL A 188 13.99 2.01 -2.96
CA VAL A 188 13.25 3.26 -2.80
C VAL A 188 12.84 3.38 -1.34
N THR A 189 13.25 4.48 -0.71
CA THR A 189 12.89 4.82 0.66
C THR A 189 11.40 4.65 0.93
N ILE A 190 11.07 4.14 2.11
CA ILE A 190 9.70 4.06 2.61
C ILE A 190 9.21 5.42 3.12
N LYS A 191 10.12 6.37 3.38
CA LYS A 191 9.80 7.68 3.94
C LYS A 191 9.13 8.55 2.89
N LYS A 192 7.87 8.88 3.16
CA LYS A 192 6.97 9.53 2.20
C LYS A 192 7.48 10.88 1.69
N HIS A 193 8.10 11.67 2.56
CA HIS A 193 8.70 12.95 2.19
C HIS A 193 9.89 12.78 1.22
N GLU A 194 10.73 11.78 1.44
CA GLU A 194 11.87 11.50 0.56
C GLU A 194 11.40 10.99 -0.80
N VAL A 195 10.35 10.15 -0.84
CA VAL A 195 9.70 9.74 -2.10
C VAL A 195 9.22 10.97 -2.88
N ILE A 196 8.51 11.90 -2.22
CA ILE A 196 8.00 13.11 -2.88
C ILE A 196 9.14 13.97 -3.45
N ASN A 197 10.23 14.17 -2.69
CA ASN A 197 11.35 14.99 -3.14
C ASN A 197 12.09 14.36 -4.33
N GLN A 198 12.29 13.04 -4.33
CA GLN A 198 12.97 12.35 -5.43
C GLN A 198 12.22 12.43 -6.75
N LEU A 199 10.89 12.64 -6.73
CA LEU A 199 10.12 12.85 -7.96
C LEU A 199 10.61 14.08 -8.73
N LYS A 200 11.01 15.15 -8.03
CA LYS A 200 11.57 16.34 -8.67
C LYS A 200 12.87 16.02 -9.41
N GLU A 201 13.75 15.25 -8.78
CA GLU A 201 15.06 14.90 -9.33
C GLU A 201 14.92 13.98 -10.56
N GLU A 202 14.05 12.98 -10.49
CA GLU A 202 13.95 11.93 -11.51
C GLU A 202 12.98 12.24 -12.67
N TYR A 203 12.00 13.10 -12.41
CA TYR A 203 10.93 13.43 -13.36
C TYR A 203 10.82 14.93 -13.67
N GLY A 204 11.58 15.79 -13.00
CA GLY A 204 11.53 17.24 -13.22
C GLY A 204 10.20 17.89 -12.81
N VAL A 205 9.39 17.21 -11.99
CA VAL A 205 8.09 17.73 -11.52
C VAL A 205 8.26 18.61 -10.29
N ASP A 206 7.36 19.57 -10.11
CA ASP A 206 7.34 20.36 -8.87
C ASP A 206 6.80 19.53 -7.70
N ALA A 207 7.62 19.32 -6.68
CA ALA A 207 7.23 18.58 -5.48
C ALA A 207 6.41 19.42 -4.49
N VAL A 208 6.41 20.75 -4.60
CA VAL A 208 5.75 21.66 -3.65
C VAL A 208 4.27 21.34 -3.41
N PRO A 209 3.40 21.18 -4.44
CA PRO A 209 1.98 20.85 -4.20
C PRO A 209 1.81 19.50 -3.50
N LEU A 210 2.62 18.50 -3.85
CA LEU A 210 2.60 17.19 -3.19
C LEU A 210 2.98 17.29 -1.71
N LEU A 211 4.02 18.07 -1.38
CA LEU A 211 4.47 18.33 -0.02
C LEU A 211 3.42 19.08 0.80
N LYS A 212 2.78 20.11 0.22
CA LYS A 212 1.68 20.84 0.88
C LYS A 212 0.53 19.90 1.25
N VAL A 213 0.08 19.07 0.30
CA VAL A 213 -0.98 18.08 0.54
C VAL A 213 -0.55 17.06 1.60
N TRP A 214 0.71 16.61 1.55
CA TRP A 214 1.25 15.68 2.55
C TRP A 214 1.32 16.29 3.96
N HIS A 215 1.78 17.53 4.10
CA HIS A 215 1.80 18.23 5.39
C HIS A 215 0.40 18.54 5.91
N SER A 216 -0.56 18.82 5.03
CA SER A 216 -1.97 18.94 5.42
C SER A 216 -2.53 17.62 5.96
N LYS A 217 -2.25 16.49 5.30
CA LYS A 217 -2.59 15.14 5.81
C LYS A 217 -2.04 14.89 7.21
N LEU A 218 -0.78 15.26 7.45
CA LEU A 218 -0.12 15.14 8.75
C LEU A 218 -0.66 16.14 9.79
N ARG A 219 -1.56 17.05 9.40
CA ARG A 219 -2.11 18.14 10.23
C ARG A 219 -1.04 19.10 10.74
N VAL A 220 0.08 19.20 10.03
CA VAL A 220 1.14 20.18 10.29
C VAL A 220 0.72 21.55 9.78
N ILE A 221 0.04 21.58 8.64
CA ILE A 221 -0.59 22.76 8.06
C ILE A 221 -2.06 22.48 7.77
N LYS A 222 -2.82 23.53 7.45
CA LYS A 222 -4.11 23.44 6.78
C LYS A 222 -4.05 24.42 5.61
N LEU A 223 -4.50 24.00 4.43
CA LEU A 223 -4.52 24.89 3.28
C LEU A 223 -5.51 26.04 3.53
N ALA A 224 -5.09 27.27 3.25
CA ALA A 224 -5.99 28.41 3.29
C ALA A 224 -7.06 28.26 2.19
N LYS A 225 -8.32 28.66 2.48
CA LYS A 225 -9.42 28.46 1.51
C LYS A 225 -9.13 29.04 0.13
N GLY A 226 -8.44 30.19 0.07
CA GLY A 226 -8.07 30.87 -1.17
C GLY A 226 -6.88 30.27 -1.92
N GLU A 227 -6.14 29.31 -1.35
CA GLU A 227 -5.04 28.61 -2.04
C GLU A 227 -5.39 27.18 -2.46
N VAL A 228 -6.50 26.60 -1.99
CA VAL A 228 -6.83 25.19 -2.26
C VAL A 228 -6.92 24.92 -3.75
N GLU A 229 -7.56 25.81 -4.51
CA GLU A 229 -7.76 25.65 -5.94
C GLU A 229 -6.45 25.71 -6.73
N SER A 230 -5.55 26.64 -6.40
CA SER A 230 -4.24 26.72 -7.06
C SER A 230 -3.33 25.53 -6.69
N VAL A 231 -3.41 25.04 -5.44
CA VAL A 231 -2.72 23.80 -5.05
C VAL A 231 -3.31 22.60 -5.80
N PHE A 232 -4.62 22.56 -6.01
CA PHE A 232 -5.28 21.50 -6.77
C PHE A 232 -4.84 21.48 -8.24
N GLU A 233 -4.80 22.64 -8.89
CA GLU A 233 -4.27 22.79 -10.26
C GLU A 233 -2.84 22.24 -10.37
N GLN A 234 -1.94 22.73 -9.51
CA GLN A 234 -0.54 22.27 -9.50
C GLN A 234 -0.40 20.78 -9.18
N TYR A 235 -1.23 20.26 -8.27
CA TYR A 235 -1.27 18.83 -7.93
C TYR A 235 -1.69 17.99 -9.13
N LEU A 236 -2.70 18.43 -9.89
CA LEU A 236 -3.18 17.76 -11.09
C LEU A 236 -2.10 17.75 -12.19
N ASP A 237 -1.40 18.86 -12.38
CA ASP A 237 -0.30 18.98 -13.35
C ASP A 237 0.85 18.01 -13.05
N VAL A 238 1.23 17.88 -11.77
CA VAL A 238 2.28 16.94 -11.37
C VAL A 238 1.88 15.50 -11.70
N ILE A 239 0.65 15.09 -11.39
CA ILE A 239 0.16 13.74 -11.72
C ILE A 239 0.14 13.55 -13.25
N GLN A 240 -0.25 14.57 -14.01
CA GLN A 240 -0.30 14.52 -15.46
C GLN A 240 1.10 14.36 -16.07
N CYS A 241 2.07 15.12 -15.60
CA CYS A 241 3.47 15.00 -16.01
C CYS A 241 4.02 13.61 -15.72
N LEU A 242 3.76 13.06 -14.52
CA LEU A 242 4.16 11.70 -14.16
C LEU A 242 3.50 10.66 -15.06
N ALA A 243 2.19 10.77 -15.33
CA ALA A 243 1.47 9.85 -16.19
C ALA A 243 2.07 9.81 -17.61
N ILE A 244 2.39 10.98 -18.18
CA ILE A 244 3.03 11.10 -19.50
C ILE A 244 4.45 10.50 -19.49
N ALA A 245 5.22 10.77 -18.43
CA ALA A 245 6.58 10.27 -18.31
C ALA A 245 6.63 8.73 -18.21
N ILE A 246 5.71 8.11 -17.46
CA ILE A 246 5.64 6.66 -17.30
C ILE A 246 5.13 5.95 -18.56
N ASP A 247 4.19 6.55 -19.29
CA ASP A 247 3.72 6.06 -20.58
C ASP A 247 4.87 5.99 -21.61
N LYS A 248 5.69 7.06 -21.65
CA LYS A 248 6.86 7.15 -22.53
C LYS A 248 8.05 6.32 -22.04
N LEU A 249 8.03 5.80 -20.82
CA LEU A 249 9.16 5.08 -20.25
C LEU A 249 9.42 3.79 -21.03
N ARG A 250 10.62 3.69 -21.61
CA ARG A 250 11.13 2.47 -22.24
C ARG A 250 12.05 1.80 -21.24
N LEU A 251 11.67 0.62 -20.80
CA LEU A 251 12.48 -0.19 -19.90
C LEU A 251 13.57 -0.87 -20.73
N SER A 252 14.84 -0.62 -20.40
CA SER A 252 15.93 -1.44 -20.91
C SER A 252 15.84 -2.82 -20.26
N LYS A 253 16.14 -3.88 -21.00
CA LYS A 253 16.21 -5.24 -20.45
C LYS A 253 17.18 -5.27 -19.26
N GLY A 254 16.66 -5.48 -18.05
CA GLY A 254 17.46 -5.74 -16.86
C GLY A 254 17.23 -4.76 -15.70
N LEU A 255 16.10 -4.90 -15.02
CA LEU A 255 16.07 -4.75 -13.56
C LEU A 255 16.05 -6.18 -13.01
N GLN A 256 17.25 -6.73 -12.83
CA GLN A 256 17.44 -7.95 -12.02
C GLN A 256 17.46 -7.56 -10.54
#